data_AF-A0A9P0F8C6-F1
#
_entry.id   AF-A0A9P0F8C6-F1
#
_cell.length_a   1.000
_cell.length_b   1.000
_cell.length_c   1.000
_cell.angle_alpha   90.00
_cell.angle_beta   90.00
_cell.angle_gamma   90.00
#
_symmetry.space_group_name_H-M   'P 1'
#
loop_
_entity.id
_entity.type
_entity.pdbx_description
1 polymer ?
#
loop_
_entity_poly.entity_id
_entity_poly.type
_entity_poly.pdbx_seq_one_letter_code
_entity_poly.pdbx_strand_id
1 'polypeptide(L)'
;ALPGGGLCNRIAAIGGSVNREVHLFIFTFCADCFDRELISNHFISLINNFAKMILARSMLALNAQRASAQKFPNLMCRSITLRSVQPQTVAAAESHDQKNARLNRPLSPHLTIYQYQLTTVLSVSHRATGIILTAYAAGLAGVSLSSGDVKTAIAMIANLGIPAPILFVFKAGLAMPFSYHLCNGVRHLVWDMGKALTLKGVYSTGYTVVGISGILALIMAAL
;
A
#
# COMPACT_ATOMS: atom_id res chain seq x y z
N ALA A 1 -49.84 -17.40 14.61
CA ALA A 1 -48.47 -17.17 15.14
C ALA A 1 -47.49 -17.42 13.99
N LEU A 2 -46.93 -16.34 13.43
CA LEU A 2 -46.07 -16.40 12.23
C LEU A 2 -44.64 -16.82 12.61
N PRO A 3 -43.96 -17.66 11.80
CA PRO A 3 -42.61 -18.13 12.09
C PRO A 3 -41.57 -17.11 11.61
N GLY A 4 -40.98 -16.36 12.53
CA GLY A 4 -39.90 -15.41 12.28
C GLY A 4 -38.54 -16.02 12.60
N GLY A 5 -37.84 -16.58 11.61
CA GLY A 5 -36.48 -17.12 11.82
C GLY A 5 -35.63 -17.30 10.55
N GLY A 6 -36.09 -16.85 9.38
CA GLY A 6 -35.48 -17.21 8.09
C GLY A 6 -34.52 -16.19 7.47
N LEU A 7 -34.54 -14.92 7.91
CA LEU A 7 -33.87 -13.83 7.18
C LEU A 7 -32.48 -13.50 7.73
N CYS A 8 -32.29 -13.54 9.05
CA CYS A 8 -31.00 -13.18 9.68
C CYS A 8 -29.89 -14.22 9.39
N ASN A 9 -30.25 -15.51 9.40
CA ASN A 9 -29.30 -16.59 9.09
C ASN A 9 -28.94 -16.70 7.60
N ARG A 10 -29.80 -16.25 6.68
CA ARG A 10 -29.47 -16.22 5.24
C ARG A 10 -28.54 -15.07 4.88
N ILE A 11 -28.66 -13.91 5.54
CA ILE A 11 -27.76 -12.76 5.30
C ILE A 11 -26.35 -13.06 5.86
N ALA A 12 -26.25 -13.75 7.00
CA ALA A 12 -24.95 -14.19 7.54
C ALA A 12 -24.25 -15.24 6.67
N ALA A 13 -24.99 -16.16 6.04
CA ALA A 13 -24.45 -17.14 5.11
C ALA A 13 -23.96 -16.50 3.79
N ILE A 14 -24.65 -15.47 3.30
CA ILE A 14 -24.22 -14.71 2.11
C ILE A 14 -23.00 -13.83 2.44
N GLY A 15 -22.96 -13.19 3.61
CA GLY A 15 -21.81 -12.37 4.05
C GLY A 15 -20.53 -13.18 4.32
N GLY A 16 -20.67 -14.41 4.84
CA GLY A 16 -19.55 -15.32 5.07
C GLY A 16 -19.00 -15.96 3.79
N SER A 17 -19.87 -16.23 2.81
CA SER A 17 -19.48 -16.73 1.50
C SER A 17 -18.82 -15.62 0.67
N VAL A 18 -19.39 -14.42 0.60
CA VAL A 18 -18.85 -13.29 -0.18
C VAL A 18 -17.45 -12.85 0.31
N ASN A 19 -17.18 -12.86 1.61
CA ASN A 19 -15.83 -12.51 2.11
C ASN A 19 -14.77 -13.58 1.78
N ARG A 20 -15.17 -14.86 1.72
CA ARG A 20 -14.26 -15.95 1.38
C ARG A 20 -14.08 -16.06 -0.13
N GLU A 21 -15.15 -15.83 -0.90
CA GLU A 21 -15.15 -15.83 -2.37
C GLU A 21 -14.44 -14.61 -2.95
N VAL A 22 -14.51 -13.40 -2.37
CA VAL A 22 -13.77 -12.22 -2.88
C VAL A 22 -12.27 -12.31 -2.55
N HIS A 23 -11.91 -12.84 -1.38
CA HIS A 23 -10.51 -13.18 -1.09
C HIS A 23 -10.00 -14.31 -1.99
N LEU A 24 -10.83 -15.30 -2.27
CA LEU A 24 -10.49 -16.33 -3.25
C LEU A 24 -10.44 -15.72 -4.65
N PHE A 25 -11.30 -14.79 -5.05
CA PHE A 25 -11.36 -14.24 -6.42
C PHE A 25 -10.24 -13.26 -6.76
N ILE A 26 -9.76 -12.45 -5.81
CA ILE A 26 -8.54 -11.63 -6.04
C ILE A 26 -7.31 -12.55 -6.21
N PHE A 27 -7.30 -13.69 -5.52
CA PHE A 27 -6.30 -14.74 -5.73
C PHE A 27 -6.60 -15.61 -6.97
N THR A 28 -7.87 -15.78 -7.39
CA THR A 28 -8.32 -16.68 -8.46
C THR A 28 -8.30 -16.00 -9.83
N PHE A 29 -8.49 -14.68 -9.92
CA PHE A 29 -8.18 -13.93 -11.15
C PHE A 29 -6.66 -13.95 -11.43
N CYS A 30 -5.85 -14.14 -10.38
CA CYS A 30 -4.42 -14.44 -10.46
C CYS A 30 -4.12 -15.95 -10.65
N ALA A 31 -5.07 -16.87 -10.42
CA ALA A 31 -4.84 -18.33 -10.40
C ALA A 31 -5.49 -19.12 -11.55
N ASP A 32 -6.43 -18.52 -12.31
CA ASP A 32 -7.09 -19.20 -13.44
C ASP A 32 -6.50 -18.84 -14.81
N CYS A 33 -5.66 -17.78 -14.89
CA CYS A 33 -4.91 -17.42 -16.10
C CYS A 33 -3.43 -17.84 -16.04
N PHE A 34 -2.93 -18.27 -14.88
CA PHE A 34 -1.51 -18.37 -14.58
C PHE A 34 -1.20 -19.69 -13.87
N ASP A 35 -0.34 -20.50 -14.50
CA ASP A 35 -0.02 -21.87 -14.12
C ASP A 35 0.25 -22.03 -12.60
N ARG A 36 -0.56 -22.87 -11.95
CA ARG A 36 -0.88 -22.84 -10.50
C ARG A 36 0.29 -23.27 -9.60
N GLU A 37 1.31 -23.95 -10.12
CA GLU A 37 2.41 -24.50 -9.31
C GLU A 37 3.75 -23.78 -9.47
N LEU A 38 4.01 -23.19 -10.65
CA LEU A 38 5.31 -22.59 -10.94
C LEU A 38 5.45 -21.17 -10.34
N ILE A 39 4.37 -20.38 -10.40
CA ILE A 39 4.35 -19.01 -9.86
C ILE A 39 4.30 -19.02 -8.33
N SER A 40 3.51 -19.89 -7.69
CA SER A 40 3.37 -19.93 -6.23
C SER A 40 4.72 -20.12 -5.52
N ASN A 41 5.51 -21.10 -5.96
CA ASN A 41 6.80 -21.40 -5.32
C ASN A 41 7.86 -20.32 -5.57
N HIS A 42 7.95 -19.79 -6.80
CA HIS A 42 8.87 -18.69 -7.11
C HIS A 42 8.47 -17.36 -6.47
N PHE A 43 7.17 -17.05 -6.43
CA PHE A 43 6.63 -15.82 -5.84
C PHE A 43 6.73 -15.82 -4.32
N ILE A 44 6.36 -16.92 -3.65
CA ILE A 44 6.55 -17.09 -2.21
C ILE A 44 8.04 -17.08 -1.86
N SER A 45 8.89 -17.72 -2.66
CA SER A 45 10.35 -17.66 -2.48
C SER A 45 10.88 -16.24 -2.67
N LEU A 46 10.39 -15.48 -3.65
CA LEU A 46 10.80 -14.09 -3.89
C LEU A 46 10.38 -13.17 -2.74
N ILE A 47 9.15 -13.32 -2.23
CA ILE A 47 8.66 -12.58 -1.06
C ILE A 47 9.45 -12.98 0.20
N ASN A 48 9.70 -14.27 0.41
CA ASN A 48 10.47 -14.75 1.55
C ASN A 48 11.93 -14.31 1.47
N ASN A 49 12.54 -14.30 0.28
CA ASN A 49 13.90 -13.82 0.06
C ASN A 49 13.97 -12.28 0.17
N PHE A 50 12.91 -11.57 -0.21
CA PHE A 50 12.77 -10.13 -0.01
C PHE A 50 12.64 -9.76 1.47
N ALA A 51 11.75 -10.45 2.19
CA ALA A 51 11.61 -10.32 3.63
C ALA A 51 12.93 -10.67 4.34
N LYS A 52 13.59 -11.77 3.95
CA LYS A 52 14.92 -12.15 4.47
C LYS A 52 15.99 -11.12 4.14
N MET A 53 16.02 -10.53 2.95
CA MET A 53 16.99 -9.50 2.57
C MET A 53 16.79 -8.20 3.36
N ILE A 54 15.54 -7.81 3.60
CA ILE A 54 15.19 -6.66 4.45
C ILE A 54 15.53 -6.94 5.93
N LEU A 55 15.21 -8.14 6.42
CA LEU A 55 15.44 -8.54 7.81
C LEU A 55 16.91 -8.87 8.11
N ALA A 56 17.68 -9.44 7.18
CA ALA A 56 19.08 -9.81 7.38
C ALA A 56 19.98 -8.60 7.58
N ARG A 57 19.66 -7.45 6.94
CA ARG A 57 20.35 -6.18 7.21
C ARG A 57 20.00 -5.57 8.58
N SER A 58 18.85 -5.93 9.15
CA SER A 58 18.44 -5.48 10.48
C SER A 58 19.12 -6.25 11.62
N MET A 59 19.42 -7.54 11.43
CA MET A 59 20.10 -8.38 12.42
C MET A 59 21.59 -8.03 12.59
N LEU A 60 22.28 -7.68 11.49
CA LEU A 60 23.67 -7.19 11.59
C LEU A 60 23.76 -5.83 12.31
N ALA A 61 22.74 -4.98 12.19
CA ALA A 61 22.67 -3.68 12.87
C ALA A 61 22.33 -3.82 14.37
N LEU A 62 21.48 -4.79 14.74
CA LEU A 62 21.11 -5.06 16.13
C LEU A 62 22.30 -5.53 16.99
N ASN A 63 23.24 -6.30 16.41
CA ASN A 63 24.45 -6.72 17.14
C ASN A 63 25.47 -5.58 17.31
N ALA A 64 25.47 -4.58 16.44
CA ALA A 64 26.33 -3.40 16.58
C ALA A 64 25.78 -2.38 17.61
N GLN A 65 24.46 -2.34 17.84
CA GLN A 65 23.86 -1.42 18.82
C GLN A 65 23.95 -1.88 20.27
N ARG A 66 24.18 -3.18 20.54
CA ARG A 66 24.42 -3.66 21.92
C ARG A 66 25.80 -3.29 22.47
N ALA A 67 26.74 -2.88 21.63
CA ALA A 67 28.10 -2.52 22.04
C ALA A 67 28.27 -1.03 22.40
N SER A 68 27.23 -0.20 22.27
CA SER A 68 27.28 1.24 22.57
C SER A 68 26.24 1.64 23.62
N ALA A 69 26.34 1.04 24.80
CA ALA A 69 25.84 1.67 26.03
C ALA A 69 26.74 2.87 26.35
N GLN A 70 26.63 3.94 25.54
CA GLN A 70 27.34 5.19 25.76
C GLN A 70 26.72 5.92 26.96
N LYS A 71 27.41 5.74 28.10
CA LYS A 71 27.63 6.73 29.17
C LYS A 71 27.01 8.11 28.87
N PHE A 72 25.83 8.39 29.42
CA PHE A 72 25.26 9.74 29.41
C PHE A 72 26.07 10.59 30.40
N PRO A 73 26.77 11.66 29.98
CA PRO A 73 27.32 12.62 30.93
C PRO A 73 26.17 13.38 31.59
N ASN A 74 26.30 13.61 32.90
CA ASN A 74 25.38 14.40 33.71
C ASN A 74 25.22 15.81 33.11
N LEU A 75 24.18 16.00 32.30
CA LEU A 75 23.76 17.32 31.83
C LEU A 75 23.07 18.03 33.00
N MET A 76 23.74 19.04 33.55
CA MET A 76 23.09 20.03 34.41
C MET A 76 22.00 20.73 33.59
N CYS A 77 20.75 20.32 33.80
CA CYS A 77 19.60 20.93 33.18
C CYS A 77 19.47 22.36 33.71
N ARG A 78 19.69 23.35 32.84
CA ARG A 78 19.45 24.75 33.17
C ARG A 78 17.95 24.93 33.36
N SER A 79 17.54 25.33 34.56
CA SER A 79 16.14 25.65 34.85
C SER A 79 15.66 26.77 33.92
N ILE A 80 14.76 26.44 33.00
CA ILE A 80 14.06 27.40 32.16
C ILE A 80 12.81 27.80 32.93
N THR A 81 12.81 29.02 33.48
CA THR A 81 11.60 29.59 34.08
C THR A 81 10.66 29.98 32.95
N LEU A 82 9.69 29.13 32.65
CA LEU A 82 8.61 29.48 31.73
C LEU A 82 7.74 30.55 32.38
N ARG A 83 7.54 31.68 31.68
CA ARG A 83 6.55 32.68 32.08
C ARG A 83 5.17 32.06 31.87
N SER A 84 4.44 31.78 32.95
CA SER A 84 3.05 31.34 32.85
C SER A 84 2.23 32.50 32.29
N VAL A 85 1.86 32.40 31.02
CA VAL A 85 0.88 33.30 30.43
C VAL A 85 -0.48 32.80 30.89
N GLN A 86 -1.15 33.59 31.73
CA GLN A 86 -2.53 33.32 32.13
C GLN A 86 -3.37 33.18 30.85
N PRO A 87 -4.14 32.08 30.66
CA PRO A 87 -5.06 31.99 29.53
C PRO A 87 -6.03 33.15 29.64
N GLN A 88 -6.05 34.04 28.64
CA GLN A 88 -7.02 35.12 28.63
C GLN A 88 -8.42 34.49 28.63
N THR A 89 -9.23 34.82 29.63
CA THR A 89 -10.65 34.47 29.68
C THR A 89 -11.40 35.36 28.70
N VAL A 90 -11.17 35.14 27.41
CA VAL A 90 -11.93 35.78 26.34
C VAL A 90 -13.23 34.99 26.16
N ALA A 91 -14.35 35.70 26.27
CA ALA A 91 -15.66 35.25 25.85
C ALA A 91 -15.54 34.45 24.54
N ALA A 92 -15.90 33.17 24.57
CA ALA A 92 -15.77 32.19 23.49
C ALA A 92 -14.54 32.44 22.59
N ALA A 93 -13.35 32.10 23.09
CA ALA A 93 -12.11 32.13 22.32
C ALA A 93 -12.35 31.60 20.89
N GLU A 94 -12.31 32.49 19.91
CA GLU A 94 -12.46 32.15 18.51
C GLU A 94 -11.49 31.03 18.12
N SER A 95 -11.95 30.05 17.35
CA SER A 95 -11.07 29.00 16.84
C SER A 95 -9.99 29.63 15.95
N HIS A 96 -8.78 29.06 15.97
CA HIS A 96 -7.67 29.50 15.14
C HIS A 96 -8.06 29.64 13.66
N ASP A 97 -8.86 28.70 13.15
CA ASP A 97 -9.31 28.70 11.76
C ASP A 97 -10.32 29.80 11.48
N GLN A 98 -11.24 30.06 12.43
CA GLN A 98 -12.21 31.16 12.36
C GLN A 98 -11.48 32.52 12.37
N LYS A 99 -10.44 32.65 13.20
CA LYS A 99 -9.59 33.83 13.25
C LYS A 99 -8.87 34.06 11.93
N ASN A 100 -8.27 33.03 11.34
CA ASN A 100 -7.54 33.15 10.07
C ASN A 100 -8.46 33.43 8.88
N ALA A 101 -9.66 32.82 8.87
CA ALA A 101 -10.69 33.09 7.88
C ALA A 101 -11.18 34.55 7.96
N ARG A 102 -11.47 35.06 9.17
CA ARG A 102 -11.84 36.48 9.37
C ARG A 102 -10.73 37.43 8.90
N LEU A 103 -9.47 37.10 9.20
CA LEU A 103 -8.31 37.94 8.87
C LEU A 103 -7.84 37.77 7.41
N ASN A 104 -8.49 36.92 6.60
CA ASN A 104 -8.12 36.64 5.20
C ASN A 104 -6.63 36.36 5.02
N ARG A 105 -6.03 35.59 5.92
CA ARG A 105 -4.61 35.26 5.84
C ARG A 105 -4.36 34.30 4.68
N PRO A 106 -3.46 34.61 3.74
CA PRO A 106 -3.17 33.70 2.64
C PRO A 106 -2.46 32.46 3.16
N LEU A 107 -2.76 31.31 2.53
CA LEU A 107 -2.03 30.07 2.78
C LEU A 107 -0.64 30.17 2.14
N SER A 108 0.39 29.78 2.89
CA SER A 108 1.73 29.69 2.33
C SER A 108 1.76 28.67 1.19
N PRO A 109 2.48 28.94 0.08
CA PRO A 109 2.68 27.95 -0.96
C PRO A 109 3.39 26.72 -0.36
N HIS A 110 2.89 25.53 -0.67
CA HIS A 110 3.37 24.28 -0.06
C HIS A 110 3.76 23.28 -1.15
N LEU A 111 2.80 22.66 -1.86
CA LEU A 111 3.11 21.66 -2.90
C LEU A 111 3.85 22.25 -4.10
N THR A 112 3.61 23.52 -4.43
CA THR A 112 4.20 24.18 -5.60
C THR A 112 5.69 24.51 -5.44
N ILE A 113 6.17 24.66 -4.20
CA ILE A 113 7.56 25.01 -3.90
C ILE A 113 8.34 23.87 -3.25
N TYR A 114 7.68 22.75 -2.95
CA TYR A 114 8.29 21.61 -2.27
C TYR A 114 9.13 20.78 -3.24
N GLN A 115 10.35 20.42 -2.85
CA GLN A 115 11.21 19.55 -3.66
C GLN A 115 10.77 18.10 -3.56
N TYR A 116 10.47 17.45 -4.69
CA TYR A 116 10.06 16.05 -4.70
C TYR A 116 11.23 15.11 -4.36
N GLN A 117 11.13 14.41 -3.24
CA GLN A 117 12.03 13.31 -2.89
C GLN A 117 11.41 11.96 -3.29
N LEU A 118 12.27 10.94 -3.41
CA LEU A 118 11.88 9.57 -3.73
C LEU A 118 10.79 9.03 -2.78
N THR A 119 10.86 9.39 -1.49
CA THR A 119 9.86 8.99 -0.49
C THR A 119 8.47 9.55 -0.76
N THR A 120 8.41 10.83 -1.17
CA THR A 120 7.15 11.52 -1.48
C THR A 120 6.50 10.88 -2.69
N VAL A 121 7.27 10.65 -3.76
CA VAL A 121 6.80 9.97 -4.97
C VAL A 121 6.29 8.56 -4.65
N LEU A 122 7.08 7.73 -3.94
CA LEU A 122 6.66 6.37 -3.61
C LEU A 122 5.37 6.34 -2.77
N SER A 123 5.20 7.29 -1.84
CA SER A 123 3.98 7.37 -1.02
C SER A 123 2.73 7.70 -1.86
N VAL A 124 2.84 8.65 -2.79
CA VAL A 124 1.74 9.04 -3.69
C VAL A 124 1.43 7.89 -4.65
N SER A 125 2.45 7.27 -5.23
CA SER A 125 2.30 6.09 -6.10
C SER A 125 1.64 4.92 -5.36
N HIS A 126 1.90 4.72 -4.08
CA HIS A 126 1.27 3.64 -3.30
C HIS A 126 -0.23 3.86 -3.13
N ARG A 127 -0.64 5.11 -2.88
CA ARG A 127 -2.06 5.49 -2.84
C ARG A 127 -2.71 5.34 -4.21
N ALA A 128 -2.07 5.85 -5.26
CA ALA A 128 -2.60 5.76 -6.63
C ALA A 128 -2.79 4.30 -7.08
N THR A 129 -1.78 3.45 -6.86
CA THR A 129 -1.87 2.01 -7.17
C THR A 129 -2.92 1.28 -6.34
N GLY A 130 -3.14 1.67 -5.09
CA GLY A 130 -4.23 1.13 -4.27
C GLY A 130 -5.62 1.47 -4.81
N ILE A 131 -5.82 2.72 -5.26
CA ILE A 131 -7.07 3.15 -5.90
C ILE A 131 -7.29 2.38 -7.20
N ILE A 132 -6.26 2.24 -8.04
CA ILE A 132 -6.31 1.48 -9.28
C ILE A 132 -6.67 0.01 -9.01
N LEU A 133 -6.02 -0.64 -8.04
CA LEU A 133 -6.29 -2.04 -7.71
C LEU A 133 -7.70 -2.24 -7.14
N THR A 134 -8.20 -1.28 -6.36
CA THR A 134 -9.59 -1.28 -5.88
C THR A 134 -10.57 -1.17 -7.04
N ALA A 135 -10.27 -0.31 -8.02
CA ALA A 135 -11.08 -0.20 -9.24
C ALA A 135 -11.05 -1.51 -10.06
N TYR A 136 -9.91 -2.21 -10.12
CA TYR A 136 -9.82 -3.54 -10.75
C TYR A 136 -10.73 -4.55 -10.04
N ALA A 137 -10.63 -4.64 -8.71
CA ALA A 137 -11.47 -5.54 -7.93
C ALA A 137 -12.97 -5.22 -8.08
N ALA A 138 -13.34 -3.93 -8.06
CA ALA A 138 -14.73 -3.50 -8.27
C ALA A 138 -15.23 -3.81 -9.69
N GLY A 139 -14.39 -3.62 -10.71
CA GLY A 139 -14.74 -3.94 -12.10
C GLY A 139 -14.97 -5.44 -12.29
N LEU A 140 -14.08 -6.27 -11.74
CA LEU A 140 -14.24 -7.73 -11.77
C LEU A 140 -15.51 -8.19 -11.04
N ALA A 141 -15.76 -7.66 -9.84
CA ALA A 141 -16.98 -7.94 -9.10
C ALA A 141 -18.24 -7.54 -9.89
N GLY A 142 -18.20 -6.38 -10.59
CA GLY A 142 -19.29 -5.94 -11.46
C GLY A 142 -19.55 -6.89 -12.63
N VAL A 143 -18.50 -7.41 -13.28
CA VAL A 143 -18.64 -8.40 -14.34
C VAL A 143 -19.21 -9.71 -13.80
N SER A 144 -18.71 -10.20 -12.65
CA SER A 144 -19.22 -11.43 -12.02
C SER A 144 -20.67 -11.33 -11.54
N LEU A 145 -21.15 -10.13 -11.21
CA LEU A 145 -22.55 -9.88 -10.87
C LEU A 145 -23.43 -9.67 -12.10
N SER A 146 -22.83 -9.34 -13.24
CA SER A 146 -23.52 -9.32 -14.53
C SER A 146 -23.70 -10.74 -15.06
N SER A 147 -24.69 -10.97 -15.93
CA SER A 147 -24.85 -12.27 -16.60
C SER A 147 -23.75 -12.61 -17.62
N GLY A 148 -22.70 -11.78 -17.70
CA GLY A 148 -21.57 -11.98 -18.61
C GLY A 148 -20.56 -12.98 -18.06
N ASP A 149 -20.24 -14.01 -18.85
CA ASP A 149 -19.17 -14.95 -18.53
C ASP A 149 -17.80 -14.34 -18.89
N VAL A 150 -16.83 -14.42 -17.96
CA VAL A 150 -15.46 -13.94 -18.15
C VAL A 150 -14.81 -14.56 -19.39
N LYS A 151 -15.14 -15.82 -19.71
CA LYS A 151 -14.60 -16.49 -20.91
C LYS A 151 -15.03 -15.81 -22.20
N THR A 152 -16.26 -15.29 -22.25
CA THR A 152 -16.76 -14.56 -23.42
C THR A 152 -16.01 -13.23 -23.61
N ALA A 153 -15.70 -12.52 -22.52
CA ALA A 153 -14.91 -11.30 -22.57
C ALA A 153 -13.47 -11.57 -23.06
N ILE A 154 -12.84 -12.65 -22.61
CA ILE A 154 -11.51 -13.07 -23.07
C ILE A 154 -11.55 -13.41 -24.57
N ALA A 155 -12.57 -14.15 -25.03
CA ALA A 155 -12.72 -14.50 -26.44
C ALA A 155 -12.91 -13.25 -27.32
N MET A 156 -13.69 -12.26 -26.87
CA MET A 156 -13.84 -10.99 -27.59
C MET A 156 -12.50 -10.24 -27.71
N ILE A 157 -11.71 -10.22 -26.63
CA ILE A 157 -10.39 -9.56 -26.64
C ILE A 157 -9.42 -10.29 -27.57
N ALA A 158 -9.43 -11.62 -27.57
CA ALA A 158 -8.59 -12.42 -28.47
C ALA A 158 -8.93 -12.16 -29.95
N ASN A 159 -10.21 -11.98 -30.27
CA ASN A 159 -10.69 -11.71 -31.63
C ASN A 159 -10.34 -10.29 -32.15
N LEU A 160 -9.86 -9.38 -31.30
CA LEU A 160 -9.41 -8.04 -31.72
C LEU A 160 -8.09 -8.06 -32.51
N GLY A 161 -7.37 -9.20 -32.55
CA GLY A 161 -6.15 -9.34 -33.34
C GLY A 161 -5.01 -8.41 -32.91
N ILE A 162 -4.95 -8.06 -31.62
CA ILE A 162 -3.94 -7.15 -31.08
C ILE A 162 -2.54 -7.80 -31.22
N PRO A 163 -1.54 -7.10 -31.78
CA PRO A 163 -0.22 -7.65 -31.96
C PRO A 163 0.45 -7.94 -30.61
N ALA A 164 1.20 -9.04 -30.53
CA ALA A 164 1.87 -9.53 -29.32
C ALA A 164 2.64 -8.47 -28.52
N PRO A 165 3.45 -7.56 -29.11
CA PRO A 165 4.17 -6.55 -28.33
C PRO A 165 3.25 -5.53 -27.64
N ILE A 166 2.12 -5.17 -28.27
CA ILE A 166 1.14 -4.26 -27.66
C ILE A 166 0.42 -4.96 -26.51
N LEU A 167 0.07 -6.23 -26.70
CA LEU A 167 -0.55 -7.05 -25.67
C LEU A 167 0.38 -7.23 -24.46
N PHE A 168 1.68 -7.41 -24.69
CA PHE A 168 2.68 -7.47 -23.62
C PHE A 168 2.75 -6.17 -22.82
N VAL A 169 2.80 -5.01 -23.48
CA VAL A 169 2.79 -3.70 -22.79
C VAL A 169 1.52 -3.51 -21.97
N PHE A 170 0.37 -3.93 -22.49
CA PHE A 170 -0.90 -3.87 -21.77
C PHE A 170 -0.89 -4.78 -20.53
N LYS A 171 -0.43 -6.04 -20.67
CA LYS A 171 -0.24 -6.97 -19.53
C LYS A 171 0.72 -6.40 -18.48
N ALA A 172 1.85 -5.83 -18.91
CA ALA A 172 2.80 -5.18 -18.01
C ALA A 172 2.19 -3.96 -17.30
N GLY A 173 1.40 -3.15 -18.00
CA GLY A 173 0.67 -2.01 -17.44
C GLY A 173 -0.35 -2.41 -16.38
N LEU A 174 -1.04 -3.55 -16.56
CA LEU A 174 -1.95 -4.10 -15.55
C LEU A 174 -1.19 -4.75 -14.37
N ALA A 175 -0.05 -5.40 -14.63
CA ALA A 175 0.75 -6.07 -13.61
C ALA A 175 1.56 -5.10 -12.72
N MET A 176 1.94 -3.93 -13.24
CA MET A 176 2.78 -2.95 -12.53
C MET A 176 2.12 -2.41 -11.24
N PRO A 177 0.86 -1.92 -11.25
CA PRO A 177 0.18 -1.43 -10.06
C PRO A 177 0.12 -2.48 -8.95
N PHE A 178 -0.20 -3.72 -9.29
CA PHE A 178 -0.25 -4.84 -8.34
C PHE A 178 1.14 -5.12 -7.74
N SER A 179 2.14 -5.30 -8.61
CA SER A 179 3.52 -5.62 -8.20
C SER A 179 4.10 -4.55 -7.29
N TYR A 180 3.93 -3.28 -7.67
CA TYR A 180 4.39 -2.14 -6.88
C TYR A 180 3.64 -2.01 -5.54
N HIS A 181 2.31 -2.11 -5.55
CA HIS A 181 1.51 -1.96 -4.34
C HIS A 181 1.84 -3.04 -3.31
N LEU A 182 2.04 -4.28 -3.76
CA LEU A 182 2.46 -5.38 -2.91
C LEU A 182 3.85 -5.16 -2.30
N CYS A 183 4.87 -4.89 -3.14
CA CYS A 183 6.24 -4.69 -2.66
C CYS A 183 6.34 -3.49 -1.71
N ASN A 184 5.70 -2.37 -2.04
CA ASN A 184 5.70 -1.20 -1.18
C ASN A 184 4.85 -1.40 0.08
N GLY A 185 3.76 -2.18 0.01
CA GLY A 185 2.97 -2.58 1.17
C GLY A 185 3.78 -3.40 2.18
N VAL A 186 4.59 -4.36 1.72
CA VAL A 186 5.52 -5.09 2.59
C VAL A 186 6.53 -4.14 3.25
N ARG A 187 7.04 -3.15 2.51
CA ARG A 187 7.92 -2.11 3.08
C ARG A 187 7.21 -1.29 4.16
N HIS A 188 5.93 -0.94 3.99
CA HIS A 188 5.13 -0.26 5.01
C HIS A 188 4.97 -1.13 6.27
N LEU A 189 4.65 -2.41 6.12
CA LEU A 189 4.59 -3.34 7.26
C LEU A 189 5.94 -3.45 8.01
N VAL A 190 7.06 -3.37 7.28
CA VAL A 190 8.40 -3.31 7.89
C VAL A 190 8.61 -2.03 8.70
N TRP A 191 8.11 -0.90 8.22
CA TRP A 191 8.13 0.36 8.96
C TRP A 191 7.23 0.34 10.19
N ASP A 192 6.07 -0.32 10.11
CA ASP A 192 5.15 -0.48 11.25
C ASP A 192 5.78 -1.34 12.37
N MET A 193 6.70 -2.25 12.02
CA MET A 193 7.54 -2.97 12.98
C MET A 193 8.72 -2.13 13.55
N GLY A 194 8.82 -0.84 13.20
CA GLY A 194 9.90 0.05 13.65
C GLY A 194 11.26 -0.19 12.97
N LYS A 195 11.30 -0.92 11.85
CA LYS A 195 12.55 -1.25 11.14
C LYS A 195 12.79 -0.33 9.94
N ALA A 196 14.05 -0.15 9.55
CA ALA A 196 14.45 0.60 8.36
C ALA A 196 13.97 2.08 8.29
N LEU A 197 13.81 2.73 9.45
CA LEU A 197 13.39 4.13 9.58
C LEU A 197 14.54 5.16 9.50
N THR A 198 15.79 4.71 9.35
CA THR A 198 16.92 5.61 9.11
C THR A 198 16.87 6.14 7.68
N LEU A 199 17.42 7.34 7.43
CA LEU A 199 17.41 7.93 6.09
C LEU A 199 18.01 6.99 5.02
N LYS A 200 19.14 6.34 5.34
CA LYS A 200 19.76 5.33 4.48
C LYS A 200 18.86 4.09 4.27
N GLY A 201 18.18 3.64 5.33
CA GLY A 201 17.24 2.50 5.25
C GLY A 201 16.03 2.82 4.38
N VAL A 202 15.46 4.02 4.53
CA VAL A 202 14.31 4.50 3.76
C VAL A 202 14.63 4.57 2.27
N TYR A 203 15.79 5.12 1.88
CA TYR A 203 16.21 5.18 0.48
C TYR A 203 16.60 3.81 -0.08
N SER A 204 17.35 3.00 0.67
CA SER A 204 17.72 1.64 0.23
C SER A 204 16.48 0.80 -0.04
N THR A 205 15.53 0.75 0.89
CA THR A 205 14.27 0.01 0.71
C THR A 205 13.43 0.59 -0.42
N GLY A 206 13.46 1.91 -0.63
CA GLY A 206 12.78 2.57 -1.74
C GLY A 206 13.27 2.08 -3.11
N TYR A 207 14.58 2.10 -3.36
CA TYR A 207 15.14 1.58 -4.62
C TYR A 207 14.90 0.08 -4.80
N THR A 208 15.00 -0.70 -3.72
CA THR A 208 14.71 -2.13 -3.76
C THR A 208 13.27 -2.41 -4.16
N VAL A 209 12.30 -1.65 -3.63
CA VAL A 209 10.89 -1.78 -4.02
C VAL A 209 10.71 -1.52 -5.51
N VAL A 210 11.26 -0.42 -6.03
CA VAL A 210 11.12 -0.06 -7.46
C VAL A 210 11.71 -1.14 -8.37
N GLY A 211 12.91 -1.63 -8.05
CA GLY A 211 13.58 -2.67 -8.84
C GLY A 211 12.80 -3.99 -8.84
N ILE A 212 12.40 -4.47 -7.66
CA ILE A 212 11.68 -5.75 -7.54
C ILE A 212 10.29 -5.65 -8.16
N SER A 213 9.57 -4.54 -7.96
CA SER A 213 8.24 -4.37 -8.57
C SER A 213 8.31 -4.37 -10.09
N GLY A 214 9.36 -3.77 -10.68
CA GLY A 214 9.56 -3.77 -12.12
C GLY A 214 9.85 -5.17 -12.67
N ILE A 215 10.75 -5.92 -12.02
CA ILE A 215 11.07 -7.30 -12.41
C ILE A 215 9.82 -8.19 -12.28
N LEU A 216 9.11 -8.08 -11.16
CA LEU A 216 7.89 -8.85 -10.92
C LEU A 216 6.82 -8.54 -11.98
N ALA A 217 6.62 -7.27 -12.32
CA ALA A 217 5.66 -6.88 -13.36
C ALA A 217 6.03 -7.45 -14.74
N LEU A 218 7.32 -7.47 -15.09
CA LEU A 218 7.79 -8.04 -16.37
C LEU A 218 7.60 -9.56 -16.41
N ILE A 219 7.89 -10.27 -15.31
CA ILE A 219 7.64 -11.71 -15.21
C ILE A 219 6.14 -11.99 -15.38
N MET A 220 5.28 -11.23 -14.68
CA MET A 220 3.83 -11.33 -14.79
C MET A 220 3.26 -10.89 -16.15
N ALA A 221 4.03 -10.19 -16.98
CA ALA A 221 3.61 -9.86 -18.34
C ALA A 221 4.00 -10.95 -19.35
N ALA A 222 5.11 -11.64 -19.09
CA ALA A 222 5.68 -12.65 -19.96
C ALA A 222 4.98 -14.02 -19.86
N LEU A 223 4.53 -14.36 -18.66
CA LEU A 223 3.62 -15.48 -18.38
C LEU A 223 2.22 -15.16 -18.94
#